data_AF-A0A915DZM9-F1
#
_entry.id   AF-A0A915DZM9-F1
#
_cell.length_a   1.000
_cell.length_b   1.000
_cell.length_c   1.000
_cell.angle_alpha   90.00
_cell.angle_beta   90.00
_cell.angle_gamma   90.00
#
_symmetry.space_group_name_H-M   'P 1'
#
loop_
_entity.id
_entity.type
_entity.pdbx_description
1 polymer ?
#
loop_
_entity_poly.entity_id
_entity_poly.type
_entity_poly.pdbx_seq_one_letter_code
_entity_poly.pdbx_strand_id
1 'polypeptide(L)'
;MNELKKYENVNKKALDQFVKASSQKDELTKRVNELKKNESSIKDLLSVLENRRFETLQLTFKQVAKNFHDVFEKLIPSGRANLIMKTADVGQDTEDPSRM
;
A
#
# COMPACT_ATOMS: atom_id res chain seq x y z
N MET A 1 65.97 5.79 12.23
CA MET A 1 65.11 6.32 13.31
C MET A 1 64.47 7.69 13.02
N ASN A 2 64.74 8.35 11.88
CA ASN A 2 64.27 9.72 11.64
C ASN A 2 62.87 9.84 11.01
N GLU A 3 62.23 8.74 10.61
CA GLU A 3 60.93 8.80 9.92
C GLU A 3 59.73 8.82 10.87
N LEU A 4 59.85 8.20 12.06
CA LEU A 4 58.77 8.21 13.07
C LEU A 4 58.51 9.61 13.65
N LYS A 5 59.51 10.50 13.67
CA LYS A 5 59.36 11.88 14.18
C LYS A 5 58.38 12.73 13.37
N LYS A 6 58.17 12.41 12.08
CA LYS A 6 57.18 13.11 11.24
C LYS A 6 55.74 12.81 11.63
N TYR A 7 55.52 11.76 12.42
CA TYR A 7 54.21 11.32 12.91
C TYR A 7 54.03 11.67 14.39
N GLU A 8 54.54 12.81 14.87
CA GLU A 8 54.38 13.22 16.29
C GLU A 8 52.90 13.35 16.73
N ASN A 9 52.01 13.66 15.79
CA ASN A 9 50.58 13.95 16.05
C ASN A 9 49.64 12.81 15.61
N VAL A 10 49.96 11.54 15.88
CA VAL A 10 49.04 10.44 15.56
C VAL A 10 47.86 10.43 16.53
N ASN A 11 46.64 10.25 16.00
CA ASN A 11 45.46 10.02 16.81
C ASN A 11 45.51 8.62 17.45
N LYS A 12 46.02 8.56 18.68
CA LYS A 12 46.13 7.31 19.46
C LYS A 12 44.78 6.66 19.77
N LYS A 13 43.66 7.39 19.63
CA LYS A 13 42.28 6.87 19.84
C LYS A 13 41.64 6.34 18.56
N ALA A 14 42.34 6.38 17.42
CA ALA A 14 41.77 5.99 16.13
C ALA A 14 41.24 4.55 16.11
N LEU A 15 41.93 3.64 16.80
CA LEU A 15 41.49 2.25 16.91
C LEU A 15 40.17 2.11 17.67
N ASP A 16 40.07 2.70 18.87
CA ASP A 16 38.84 2.68 19.67
C ASP A 16 37.67 3.37 18.95
N GLN A 17 37.95 4.50 18.28
CA GLN A 17 36.96 5.20 17.46
C GLN A 17 36.49 4.34 16.28
N PHE A 18 37.41 3.65 15.60
CA PHE A 18 37.08 2.75 14.50
C PHE A 18 36.21 1.59 14.98
N VAL A 19 36.57 0.91 16.08
CA VAL A 19 35.80 -0.20 16.64
C VAL A 19 34.39 0.26 17.00
N LYS A 20 34.26 1.41 17.68
CA LYS A 20 32.95 1.98 18.03
C LYS A 20 32.12 2.33 16.80
N ALA A 21 32.72 3.00 15.82
CA ALA A 21 32.04 3.41 14.59
C ALA A 21 31.62 2.19 13.74
N SER A 22 32.45 1.15 13.67
CA SER A 22 32.14 -0.09 12.96
C SER A 22 30.94 -0.81 13.61
N SER A 23 30.93 -0.93 14.94
CA SER A 23 29.81 -1.53 15.66
C SER A 23 28.50 -0.76 15.45
N GLN A 24 28.55 0.58 15.51
CA GLN A 24 27.39 1.43 15.23
C GLN A 24 26.90 1.29 13.79
N LYS A 25 27.81 1.21 12.81
CA LYS A 25 27.45 0.96 11.41
C LYS A 25 26.73 -0.37 11.25
N ASP A 26 27.22 -1.43 11.90
CA ASP A 26 26.62 -2.75 11.80
C ASP A 26 25.21 -2.79 12.41
N GLU A 27 25.01 -2.14 13.56
CA GLU A 27 23.70 -1.99 14.19
C GLU A 27 22.72 -1.21 13.29
N LEU A 28 23.15 -0.07 12.75
CA LEU A 28 22.34 0.74 11.84
C LEU A 28 21.99 -0.05 10.57
N THR A 29 22.93 -0.83 10.03
CA THR A 29 22.73 -1.64 8.84
C THR A 29 21.68 -2.72 9.10
N LYS A 30 21.73 -3.41 10.25
CA LYS A 30 20.70 -4.37 10.66
C LYS A 30 19.33 -3.70 10.76
N ARG A 31 19.25 -2.55 11.41
CA ARG A 31 17.99 -1.81 11.58
C ARG A 31 17.40 -1.35 10.25
N VAL A 32 18.21 -0.90 9.30
CA VAL A 32 17.75 -0.55 7.95
C VAL A 32 17.18 -1.78 7.22
N ASN A 33 17.84 -2.93 7.33
CA ASN A 33 17.35 -4.17 6.70
C ASN A 33 16.02 -4.63 7.31
N GLU A 34 15.87 -4.54 8.63
CA GLU A 34 14.60 -4.82 9.32
C GLU A 34 13.49 -3.86 8.88
N LEU A 35 13.78 -2.56 8.80
CA LEU A 35 12.82 -1.56 8.32
C LEU A 35 12.36 -1.83 6.89
N LYS A 36 13.28 -2.19 5.98
CA LYS A 36 12.93 -2.57 4.60
C LYS A 36 12.03 -3.80 4.55
N LYS A 37 12.31 -4.81 5.37
CA LYS A 37 11.46 -6.00 5.47
C LYS A 37 10.06 -5.64 5.97
N ASN A 38 9.99 -4.82 7.01
CA ASN A 38 8.72 -4.37 7.58
C ASN A 38 7.91 -3.54 6.57
N GLU A 39 8.57 -2.63 5.84
CA GLU A 39 7.93 -1.85 4.77
C GLU A 39 7.31 -2.77 3.70
N SER A 40 8.04 -3.80 3.25
CA SER A 40 7.52 -4.78 2.30
C SER A 40 6.28 -5.49 2.86
N SER A 41 6.35 -6.00 4.09
CA SER A 41 5.23 -6.71 4.71
C SER A 41 3.98 -5.82 4.88
N ILE A 42 4.17 -4.52 5.17
CA ILE A 42 3.07 -3.56 5.24
C ILE A 42 2.44 -3.34 3.86
N LYS A 43 3.25 -3.19 2.81
CA LYS A 43 2.74 -3.02 1.43
C LYS A 43 1.98 -4.26 0.95
N ASP A 44 2.49 -5.44 1.25
CA ASP A 44 1.84 -6.71 0.90
C ASP A 44 0.48 -6.83 1.61
N LEU A 45 0.43 -6.50 2.91
CA LEU A 45 -0.81 -6.49 3.67
C LEU A 45 -1.81 -5.47 3.10
N LEU A 46 -1.35 -4.27 2.75
CA LEU A 46 -2.21 -3.23 2.17
C LEU A 46 -2.85 -3.70 0.85
N SER A 47 -2.07 -4.37 0.00
CA SER A 47 -2.56 -4.96 -1.25
C SER A 47 -3.66 -6.01 -1.01
N VAL A 48 -3.46 -6.91 -0.04
CA VAL A 48 -4.47 -7.91 0.34
C VAL A 48 -5.74 -7.24 0.87
N LEU A 49 -5.61 -6.21 1.70
CA LEU A 49 -6.74 -5.48 2.25
C LEU A 49 -7.54 -4.74 1.18
N GLU A 50 -6.87 -4.09 0.23
CA GLU A 50 -7.53 -3.45 -0.92
C GLU A 50 -8.30 -4.48 -1.75
N ASN A 51 -7.67 -5.60 -2.11
CA ASN A 51 -8.34 -6.66 -2.88
C ASN A 51 -9.59 -7.16 -2.16
N ARG A 52 -9.47 -7.46 -0.85
CA ARG A 52 -10.61 -7.90 -0.04
C ARG A 52 -11.70 -6.84 0.06
N ARG A 53 -11.34 -5.55 0.14
CA ARG A 53 -12.28 -4.44 0.12
C ARG A 53 -13.06 -4.40 -1.18
N PHE A 54 -12.38 -4.48 -2.32
CA PHE A 54 -13.03 -4.50 -3.64
C PHE A 54 -13.94 -5.71 -3.82
N GLU A 55 -13.48 -6.91 -3.48
CA GLU A 55 -14.28 -8.13 -3.55
C GLU A 55 -15.54 -8.04 -2.68
N THR A 56 -15.39 -7.60 -1.43
CA THR A 56 -16.51 -7.45 -0.49
C THR A 56 -17.50 -6.40 -1.01
N LEU A 57 -17.02 -5.29 -1.56
CA LEU A 57 -17.87 -4.24 -2.12
C LEU A 57 -18.63 -4.74 -3.37
N GLN A 58 -17.98 -5.50 -4.25
CA GLN A 58 -18.64 -6.08 -5.42
C GLN A 58 -19.70 -7.11 -5.02
N LEU A 59 -19.40 -7.98 -4.07
CA LEU A 59 -20.34 -8.99 -3.58
C LEU A 59 -21.56 -8.36 -2.93
N THR A 60 -21.34 -7.40 -2.03
CA THR A 60 -22.41 -6.67 -1.34
C THR A 60 -23.25 -5.87 -2.33
N PHE A 61 -22.64 -5.21 -3.32
CA PHE A 61 -23.38 -4.51 -4.36
C PHE A 61 -24.25 -5.45 -5.20
N LYS A 62 -23.73 -6.61 -5.63
CA LYS A 62 -24.53 -7.61 -6.36
C LYS A 62 -25.76 -8.05 -5.56
N GLN A 63 -25.59 -8.26 -4.25
CA GLN A 63 -26.69 -8.64 -3.38
C GLN A 63 -27.71 -7.52 -3.22
N VAL A 64 -27.25 -6.29 -3.02
CA VAL A 64 -28.12 -5.10 -2.93
C VAL A 64 -28.88 -4.87 -4.25
N ALA A 65 -28.21 -5.00 -5.40
CA ALA A 65 -28.82 -4.85 -6.72
C ALA A 65 -29.93 -5.87 -6.97
N LYS A 66 -29.69 -7.14 -6.60
CA LYS A 66 -30.72 -8.18 -6.67
C LYS A 66 -31.91 -7.86 -5.77
N ASN A 67 -31.66 -7.55 -4.50
CA ASN A 67 -32.72 -7.22 -3.56
C ASN A 67 -33.52 -5.99 -4.00
N PHE A 68 -32.85 -4.98 -4.57
CA PHE A 68 -33.50 -3.81 -5.13
C PHE A 68 -34.43 -4.19 -6.28
N HIS A 69 -33.97 -5.02 -7.23
CA HIS A 69 -34.79 -5.52 -8.33
C HIS A 69 -36.03 -6.26 -7.81
N ASP A 70 -35.84 -7.22 -6.90
CA ASP A 70 -36.91 -8.05 -6.33
C ASP A 70 -37.95 -7.22 -5.57
N VAL A 71 -37.53 -6.14 -4.88
CA VAL A 71 -38.43 -5.22 -4.18
C VAL A 71 -39.14 -4.28 -5.17
N PHE A 72 -38.43 -3.79 -6.18
CA PHE A 72 -38.99 -2.88 -7.17
C PHE A 72 -40.08 -3.55 -8.01
N GLU A 73 -39.86 -4.77 -8.48
CA GLU A 73 -40.84 -5.54 -9.26
C GLU A 73 -42.13 -5.79 -8.45
N LYS A 74 -42.02 -6.02 -7.14
CA LYS A 74 -43.17 -6.16 -6.25
C LYS A 74 -43.97 -4.88 -6.08
N LEU A 75 -43.31 -3.72 -6.13
CA LEU A 75 -43.96 -2.40 -5.98
C LEU A 75 -44.54 -1.90 -7.30
N ILE A 76 -43.88 -2.18 -8.42
CA ILE A 76 -44.27 -1.72 -9.76
C ILE A 76 -44.16 -2.90 -10.73
N PRO A 77 -45.22 -3.72 -10.88
CA PRO A 77 -45.19 -4.95 -11.68
C PRO A 77 -44.86 -4.73 -13.17
N SER A 78 -45.17 -3.55 -13.71
CA SER A 78 -44.90 -3.19 -15.11
C SER A 78 -43.55 -2.48 -15.30
N GLY A 79 -42.83 -2.20 -14.22
CA GLY A 79 -41.59 -1.41 -14.24
C GLY A 79 -40.34 -2.29 -14.12
N ARG A 80 -39.21 -1.80 -14.63
CA ARG A 80 -37.89 -2.40 -14.40
C ARG A 80 -36.91 -1.34 -13.94
N ALA A 81 -36.08 -1.67 -12.96
CA ALA A 81 -35.01 -0.82 -12.49
C ALA A 81 -33.77 -1.66 -12.13
N ASN A 82 -32.58 -1.08 -12.34
CA ASN A 82 -31.29 -1.71 -12.08
C ASN A 82 -30.35 -0.71 -11.39
N LEU A 83 -29.49 -1.21 -10.50
CA LEU A 83 -28.39 -0.43 -9.92
C LEU A 83 -27.13 -0.60 -10.76
N ILE A 84 -26.46 0.53 -11.06
CA ILE A 84 -25.20 0.56 -11.80
C ILE A 84 -24.12 1.12 -10.90
N MET A 85 -23.06 0.34 -10.65
CA MET A 85 -21.89 0.82 -9.93
C MET A 85 -21.01 1.63 -10.88
N LYS A 86 -20.72 2.89 -10.53
CA LYS A 86 -19.77 3.74 -11.26
C LYS A 86 -18.45 3.79 -10.50
N THR A 87 -17.34 3.50 -11.17
CA THR A 87 -16.00 3.70 -10.63
C THR A 87 -15.44 5.04 -11.13
N ALA A 88 -14.67 5.73 -10.30
CA ALA A 88 -14.13 7.06 -10.61
C ALA A 88 -13.13 7.09 -11.78
N ASP A 89 -12.68 5.91 -12.24
CA ASP A 89 -11.64 5.77 -13.28
C ASP A 89 -12.21 5.50 -14.68
N VAL A 90 -13.54 5.34 -14.81
CA VAL A 90 -14.21 5.29 -16.11
C VAL A 90 -14.82 6.67 -16.38
N GLY A 91 -13.99 7.55 -16.96
CA GLY A 91 -14.51 8.64 -17.76
C GLY A 91 -15.30 8.10 -18.95
N GLN A 92 -16.29 8.88 -19.38
CA GLN A 92 -17.18 8.71 -20.55
C GLN A 92 -18.55 8.08 -20.28
N ASP A 93 -19.54 8.98 -20.20
CA ASP A 93 -20.72 9.00 -21.07
C ASP A 93 -21.39 7.65 -21.34
N THR A 94 -22.21 7.18 -20.39
CA THR A 94 -23.39 6.41 -20.78
C THR A 94 -24.48 7.40 -21.16
N GLU A 95 -24.47 7.84 -22.42
CA GLU A 95 -25.62 8.48 -23.04
C GLU A 95 -26.83 7.53 -22.93
N ASP A 96 -27.94 8.10 -22.45
CA ASP A 96 -29.21 7.43 -22.27
C ASP A 96 -29.80 7.01 -23.63
N PRO A 97 -29.99 5.70 -23.90
CA PRO A 97 -30.61 5.24 -25.15
C PRO A 97 -32.12 5.57 -25.25
N SER A 98 -32.71 6.22 -24.24
CA SER A 98 -34.14 6.58 -24.20
C SER A 98 -34.47 7.92 -24.91
N ARG A 99 -33.53 8.47 -25.68
CA ARG A 99 -33.70 9.75 -26.42
C ARG A 99 -33.87 9.61 -27.95
N MET A 100 -34.27 8.43 -28.44
CA MET A 100 -34.78 8.22 -29.80
C MET A 100 -36.22 7.69 -29.78
#